data_AF-A0A1M7AXG1-F1
#
_entry.id   AF-A0A1M7AXG1-F1
#
_cell.length_a   1.000
_cell.length_b   1.000
_cell.length_c   1.000
_cell.angle_alpha   90.00
_cell.angle_beta   90.00
_cell.angle_gamma   90.00
#
_symmetry.space_group_name_H-M   'P 1'
#
loop_
_entity.id
_entity.type
_entity.pdbx_description
1 polymer ?
#
loop_
_entity_poly.entity_id
_entity_poly.type
_entity_poly.pdbx_seq_one_letter_code
_entity_poly.pdbx_strand_id
1 'polypeptide(L)'
;MTAVPVHAPAQRQMYCNIYGKVAYPSRELAEAKLRYFQELARERRFRKYPRQVYRCPACWLWHLSSQSRRQWLTWHRRRNRPH
;
A
#
# COMPACT_ATOMS: atom_id res chain seq x y z
N MET A 1 23.62 27.10 -18.08
CA MET A 1 22.96 26.97 -16.77
C MET A 1 21.99 25.80 -16.85
N THR A 2 22.42 24.61 -16.48
CA THR A 2 21.60 23.38 -16.52
C THR A 2 20.87 23.26 -15.18
N ALA A 3 19.57 23.58 -15.19
CA ALA A 3 18.72 23.47 -14.02
C ALA A 3 18.28 22.01 -13.81
N VAL A 4 18.72 21.41 -12.71
CA VAL A 4 18.10 20.26 -12.02
C VAL A 4 18.24 20.62 -10.53
N PRO A 5 17.22 20.49 -9.64
CA PRO A 5 16.21 19.42 -9.61
C PRO A 5 14.79 19.90 -9.25
N VAL A 6 13.76 19.48 -10.00
CA VAL A 6 12.39 19.54 -9.46
C VAL A 6 12.08 18.16 -8.89
N HIS A 7 12.33 18.03 -7.59
CA HIS A 7 11.79 16.97 -6.77
C HIS A 7 10.32 16.76 -7.16
N ALA A 8 10.00 15.57 -7.66
CA ALA A 8 8.62 15.12 -7.80
C ALA A 8 7.86 15.49 -6.52
N PRO A 9 6.65 16.07 -6.61
CA PRO A 9 5.94 16.53 -5.43
C PRO A 9 5.94 15.38 -4.44
N ALA A 10 6.46 15.64 -3.24
CA ALA A 10 6.38 14.72 -2.14
C ALA A 10 4.90 14.41 -1.97
N GLN A 11 4.42 13.33 -2.61
CA GLN A 11 3.14 12.73 -2.34
C GLN A 11 3.22 12.46 -0.85
N ARG A 12 2.64 13.35 -0.03
CA ARG A 12 2.49 13.14 1.41
C ARG A 12 1.87 11.76 1.50
N GLN A 13 2.69 10.76 1.79
CA GLN A 13 2.22 9.40 1.92
C GLN A 13 1.24 9.48 3.07
N MET A 14 -0.04 9.35 2.77
CA MET A 14 -1.04 9.25 3.80
C MET A 14 -0.74 7.93 4.49
N TYR A 15 -0.47 7.93 5.78
CA TYR A 15 -0.26 6.71 6.53
C TYR A 15 -1.55 6.37 7.26
N CYS A 16 -1.90 5.09 7.32
CA CYS A 16 -2.89 4.67 8.30
C CYS A 16 -2.20 4.60 9.65
N ASN A 17 -2.45 5.59 10.51
CA ASN A 17 -1.86 5.69 11.85
C ASN A 17 -2.09 4.44 12.71
N ILE A 18 -3.19 3.71 12.47
CA ILE A 18 -3.54 2.48 13.18
C ILE A 18 -2.62 1.31 12.80
N TYR A 19 -2.07 1.30 11.58
CA TYR A 19 -1.32 0.16 11.06
C TYR A 19 0.08 0.49 10.53
N GLY A 20 0.49 1.77 10.52
CA GLY A 20 1.79 2.22 10.00
C GLY A 20 1.98 1.93 8.50
N LYS A 21 0.89 1.69 7.76
CA LYS A 21 0.95 1.32 6.33
C LYS A 21 0.65 2.53 5.45
N VAL A 22 1.32 2.59 4.30
CA VAL A 22 0.99 3.55 3.24
C VAL A 22 -0.47 3.36 2.81
N ALA A 23 -1.18 4.46 2.81
CA ALA A 23 -2.57 4.63 2.43
C ALA A 23 -2.65 5.49 1.18
N TYR A 24 -3.59 5.17 0.31
CA TYR A 24 -3.78 5.82 -0.97
C TYR A 24 -5.21 6.36 -1.05
N PRO A 25 -5.40 7.59 -1.58
CA PRO A 25 -6.70 8.25 -1.64
C PRO A 25 -7.64 7.60 -2.65
N SER A 26 -7.11 7.08 -3.76
CA SER A 26 -7.88 6.38 -4.78
C SER A 26 -7.41 4.94 -4.99
N ARG A 27 -8.33 4.13 -5.51
CA ARG A 27 -8.05 2.74 -5.88
C ARG A 27 -7.06 2.68 -7.04
N GLU A 28 -7.21 3.53 -8.06
CA GLU A 28 -6.31 3.49 -9.22
C GLU A 28 -4.87 3.81 -8.80
N LEU A 29 -4.68 4.74 -7.88
CA LEU A 29 -3.34 5.10 -7.41
C LEU A 29 -2.69 3.95 -6.62
N ALA A 30 -3.48 3.24 -5.80
CA ALA A 30 -3.02 2.04 -5.12
C ALA A 30 -2.68 0.92 -6.11
N GLU A 31 -3.51 0.70 -7.15
CA GLU A 31 -3.28 -0.32 -8.18
C GLU A 31 -2.06 0.01 -9.05
N ALA A 32 -1.85 1.28 -9.40
CA ALA A 32 -0.66 1.74 -10.10
C ALA A 32 0.61 1.46 -9.29
N LYS A 33 0.59 1.75 -7.98
CA LYS A 33 1.70 1.43 -7.07
C LYS A 33 1.90 -0.08 -6.91
N LEU A 34 0.83 -0.87 -6.88
CA LEU A 34 0.91 -2.32 -6.87
C LEU A 34 1.65 -2.85 -8.11
N ARG A 35 1.29 -2.38 -9.30
CA ARG A 35 1.95 -2.77 -10.56
C ARG A 35 3.43 -2.41 -10.56
N TYR A 36 3.76 -1.19 -10.12
CA TYR A 36 5.14 -0.75 -9.96
C TYR A 36 5.96 -1.71 -9.08
N PHE A 37 5.43 -2.12 -7.92
CA PHE A 37 6.11 -3.10 -7.07
C PHE A 37 6.20 -4.50 -7.69
N GLN A 38 5.21 -4.91 -8.50
CA GLN A 38 5.26 -6.18 -9.23
C GLN A 38 6.33 -6.17 -10.33
N GLU A 39 6.51 -5.06 -11.03
CA GLU A 39 7.57 -4.88 -12.03
C GLU A 39 8.95 -4.90 -11.37
N LEU A 40 9.14 -4.16 -10.28
CA LEU A 40 10.38 -4.22 -9.48
C LEU A 40 10.66 -5.63 -8.96
N ALA A 41 9.64 -6.42 -8.65
CA ALA A 41 9.80 -7.80 -8.26
C ALA A 41 10.20 -8.72 -9.42
N ARG A 42 9.72 -8.45 -10.65
CA ARG A 42 10.19 -9.15 -11.86
C ARG A 42 11.67 -8.91 -12.10
N GLU A 43 12.17 -7.71 -11.79
CA GLU A 43 13.60 -7.39 -11.79
C GLU A 43 14.40 -8.08 -10.66
N ARG A 44 13.78 -8.99 -9.89
CA ARG A 44 14.36 -9.69 -8.73
C ARG A 44 14.93 -8.77 -7.64
N ARG A 45 14.59 -7.48 -7.66
CA ARG A 45 15.03 -6.49 -6.66
C ARG A 45 14.34 -6.66 -5.31
N PHE A 46 13.21 -7.38 -5.26
CA PHE A 46 12.47 -7.62 -4.03
C PHE A 46 12.00 -9.07 -3.89
N ARG A 47 12.34 -9.69 -2.75
CA ARG A 47 11.89 -11.05 -2.38
C ARG A 47 10.42 -11.08 -1.92
N LYS A 48 9.90 -9.95 -1.45
CA LYS A 48 8.54 -9.80 -0.91
C LYS A 48 7.96 -8.46 -1.31
N TYR A 49 6.83 -8.49 -2.00
CA TYR A 49 6.12 -7.31 -2.49
C TYR A 49 4.62 -7.43 -2.18
N PRO A 50 3.87 -6.32 -2.14
CA PRO A 50 2.42 -6.40 -2.00
C PRO A 50 1.81 -7.12 -3.21
N ARG A 51 0.77 -7.90 -2.97
CA ARG A 51 0.09 -8.70 -3.99
C ARG A 51 -1.29 -8.16 -4.31
N GLN A 52 -1.91 -7.42 -3.38
CA GLN A 52 -3.30 -6.99 -3.49
C GLN A 52 -3.52 -5.60 -2.91
N VAL A 53 -4.49 -4.89 -3.50
CA VAL A 53 -5.08 -3.65 -2.98
C VAL A 53 -6.32 -4.00 -2.16
N TYR A 54 -6.53 -3.35 -1.02
CA TYR A 54 -7.75 -3.46 -0.23
C TYR A 54 -8.16 -2.12 0.37
N ARG A 55 -9.46 -1.95 0.63
CA ARG A 55 -9.97 -0.77 1.36
C ARG A 55 -9.86 -1.02 2.86
N CYS A 56 -9.15 -0.17 3.57
CA CYS A 56 -8.97 -0.28 5.01
C CYS A 56 -10.27 0.18 5.71
N PRO A 57 -10.84 -0.61 6.63
CA PRO A 57 -12.06 -0.24 7.36
C PRO A 57 -11.79 0.84 8.42
N ALA A 58 -10.54 1.05 8.81
CA ALA A 58 -10.19 1.97 9.89
C ALA A 58 -10.01 3.42 9.40
N CYS A 59 -9.35 3.60 8.26
CA CYS A 59 -9.13 4.93 7.65
C CYS A 59 -9.90 5.14 6.34
N TRP A 60 -10.65 4.14 5.86
CA TRP A 60 -11.41 4.17 4.59
C TRP A 60 -10.58 4.37 3.31
N LEU A 61 -9.27 4.50 3.43
CA LEU A 61 -8.29 4.62 2.34
C LEU A 61 -7.87 3.26 1.78
N TRP A 62 -7.21 3.29 0.63
CA TRP A 62 -6.71 2.11 -0.06
C TRP A 62 -5.31 1.73 0.41
N HIS A 63 -5.07 0.45 0.66
CA HIS A 63 -3.81 -0.07 1.18
C HIS A 63 -3.29 -1.21 0.32
N LEU A 64 -1.97 -1.38 0.36
CA LEU A 64 -1.29 -2.51 -0.23
C LEU A 64 -1.02 -3.60 0.82
N SER A 65 -1.26 -4.85 0.44
CA SER A 65 -1.01 -6.02 1.28
C SER A 65 -0.30 -7.12 0.50
N SER A 66 0.67 -7.76 1.15
CA SER A 66 1.27 -9.02 0.66
C SER A 66 0.38 -10.24 0.91
N GLN A 67 -0.64 -10.12 1.76
CA GLN A 67 -1.63 -11.17 2.05
C GLN A 67 -2.82 -11.06 1.10
N SER A 68 -3.51 -12.18 0.87
CA SER A 68 -4.76 -12.16 0.13
C SER A 68 -5.88 -11.44 0.89
N ARG A 69 -6.90 -10.92 0.20
CA ARG A 69 -8.07 -10.27 0.84
C ARG A 69 -8.70 -11.16 1.92
N ARG A 70 -8.83 -12.48 1.68
CA ARG A 70 -9.33 -13.43 2.69
C ARG A 70 -8.42 -13.49 3.91
N GLN A 71 -7.12 -13.71 3.71
CA GLN A 71 -6.17 -13.81 4.81
C GLN A 71 -6.12 -12.50 5.62
N TRP A 72 -6.17 -11.37 4.94
CA TRP A 72 -6.21 -10.05 5.56
C TRP A 72 -7.48 -9.85 6.40
N LEU A 73 -8.66 -10.19 5.87
CA LEU A 73 -9.93 -10.11 6.61
C LEU A 73 -9.92 -11.02 7.84
N THR A 74 -9.42 -12.25 7.71
CA THR A 74 -9.28 -13.19 8.83
C THR A 74 -8.33 -12.66 9.91
N TRP A 75 -7.18 -12.14 9.51
CA TRP A 75 -6.22 -11.52 10.42
C TRP A 75 -6.82 -10.30 11.13
N HIS A 76 -7.51 -9.42 10.40
CA HIS A 76 -8.15 -8.23 10.96
C HIS A 76 -9.24 -8.59 11.97
N ARG A 77 -10.08 -9.58 11.65
CA ARG A 77 -11.12 -10.09 12.58
C ARG A 77 -10.53 -10.68 13.85
N ARG A 78 -9.42 -11.43 13.75
CA ARG A 78 -8.74 -11.99 14.92
C ARG A 78 -8.12 -10.90 15.80
N ARG A 79 -7.49 -9.90 15.18
CA ARG A 79 -6.79 -8.84 15.90
C ARG A 79 -7.72 -7.83 16.58
N ASN A 80 -8.88 -7.55 15.98
CA ASN A 80 -9.87 -6.61 16.50
C ASN A 80 -11.08 -7.30 17.14
N ARG A 81 -10.92 -8.56 17.58
CA ARG A 81 -11.98 -9.24 18.34
C ARG A 81 -12.01 -8.60 19.74
N PRO A 82 -13.13 -8.01 20.18
CA PRO A 82 -13.25 -7.60 21.57
C PRO A 82 -13.13 -8.87 22.43
N HIS A 83 -12.26 -8.80 23.43
CA HIS A 83 -12.11 -9.83 24.45
C HIS A 83 -13.33 -9.84 25.37
#